data_AF-A0A3B6IX71-F1
#
_entry.id   AF-A0A3B6IX71-F1
#
_cell.length_a   1.000
_cell.length_b   1.000
_cell.length_c   1.000
_cell.angle_alpha   90.00
_cell.angle_beta   90.00
_cell.angle_gamma   90.00
#
_symmetry.space_group_name_H-M   'P 1'
#
loop_
_entity.id
_entity.type
_entity.pdbx_description
1 polymer ?
#
loop_
_entity_poly.entity_id
_entity_poly.type
_entity_poly.pdbx_seq_one_letter_code
_entity_poly.pdbx_strand_id
1 'polypeptide(L)'
;MEGSSDMDEIDFEFLGNDKRAVQTNLFVAGGGGREMVHQLPFDSSDGFHHYAVAWSAEAVEWRVDGEVIRREERRDGEPWPEKPMYLYASLWDASDVDEGRWTGTYHGRDAPYVCSYRDVRVPAVALSAGEEEEWQDDTNAGDEADAAATTCED
;
A
#
# COMPACT_ATOMS: atom_id res chain seq x y z
N MET A 1 9.40 -6.02 8.90
CA MET A 1 9.72 -5.22 7.72
C MET A 1 9.29 -3.82 8.06
N GLU A 2 10.18 -2.95 8.53
CA GLU A 2 9.81 -1.56 8.70
C GLU A 2 10.09 -0.87 7.36
N GLY A 3 9.02 -0.39 6.72
CA GLY A 3 9.10 0.38 5.49
C GLY A 3 9.94 1.65 5.67
N SER A 4 10.37 2.26 4.56
CA SER A 4 10.98 3.59 4.62
C SER A 4 10.03 4.59 5.29
N SER A 5 10.57 5.66 5.85
CA SER A 5 9.83 6.68 6.63
C SER A 5 8.66 7.35 5.92
N ASP A 6 8.47 7.08 4.63
CA ASP A 6 7.46 7.71 3.79
C ASP A 6 6.56 6.65 3.11
N MET A 7 6.53 5.39 3.58
CA MET A 7 5.77 4.32 2.93
C MET A 7 4.26 4.41 3.20
N ASP A 8 3.47 4.03 2.21
CA ASP A 8 2.04 3.76 2.36
C ASP A 8 1.85 2.25 2.60
N GLU A 9 0.98 1.87 3.54
CA GLU A 9 0.72 0.47 3.89
C GLU A 9 -0.76 0.28 4.26
N ILE A 10 -1.34 -0.86 3.84
CA ILE A 10 -2.71 -1.25 4.19
C ILE A 10 -2.70 -2.73 4.59
N ASP A 11 -3.05 -3.01 5.84
CA ASP A 11 -2.62 -4.27 6.44
C ASP A 11 -3.79 -5.03 7.05
N PHE A 12 -3.67 -6.36 7.01
CA PHE A 12 -4.34 -7.30 7.89
C PHE A 12 -3.28 -8.05 8.68
N GLU A 13 -3.47 -8.14 9.99
CA GLU A 13 -2.56 -8.84 10.89
C GLU A 13 -3.34 -9.83 11.77
N PHE A 14 -2.96 -11.11 11.69
CA PHE A 14 -3.56 -12.17 12.50
C PHE A 14 -2.67 -12.44 13.70
N LEU A 15 -3.16 -12.09 14.89
CA LEU A 15 -2.38 -12.16 16.12
C LEU A 15 -2.56 -13.54 16.77
N GLY A 16 -1.45 -14.19 17.12
CA GLY A 16 -1.47 -15.59 17.58
C GLY A 16 -2.20 -15.84 18.91
N ASN A 17 -2.42 -14.79 19.71
CA ASN A 17 -3.11 -14.83 21.00
C ASN A 17 -4.64 -14.79 20.90
N ASP A 18 -5.21 -14.33 19.78
CA ASP A 18 -6.65 -14.32 19.55
C ASP A 18 -6.98 -14.73 18.11
N LYS A 19 -7.26 -16.02 17.93
CA LYS A 19 -7.63 -16.61 16.64
C LYS A 19 -8.97 -16.11 16.11
N ARG A 20 -9.77 -15.46 16.95
CA ARG A 20 -11.09 -14.92 16.61
C ARG A 20 -11.03 -13.42 16.39
N ALA A 21 -9.85 -12.85 16.23
CA ALA A 21 -9.68 -11.45 15.89
C ALA A 21 -8.74 -11.26 14.71
N VAL A 22 -8.89 -10.12 14.05
CA VAL A 22 -7.92 -9.62 13.07
C VAL A 22 -7.65 -8.14 13.35
N GLN A 23 -6.38 -7.76 13.32
CA GLN A 23 -5.96 -6.36 13.39
C GLN A 23 -5.86 -5.80 11.97
N THR A 24 -6.22 -4.53 11.82
CA THR A 24 -6.06 -3.76 10.58
C THR A 24 -5.29 -2.49 10.86
N ASN A 25 -4.47 -2.03 9.92
CA ASN A 25 -3.77 -0.76 10.03
C ASN A 25 -3.70 -0.06 8.68
N LEU A 26 -3.45 1.26 8.73
CA LEU A 26 -3.25 2.11 7.57
C LEU A 26 -2.10 3.07 7.88
N PHE A 27 -0.99 2.90 7.16
CA PHE A 27 0.11 3.85 7.13
C PHE A 27 0.01 4.71 5.88
N VAL A 28 0.19 6.01 6.03
CA VAL A 28 0.26 6.95 4.91
C VAL A 28 1.43 7.88 5.08
N ALA A 29 2.32 7.92 4.09
CA ALA A 29 3.57 8.67 4.16
C ALA A 29 4.34 8.42 5.47
N GLY A 30 4.40 7.15 5.90
CA GLY A 30 5.03 6.70 7.15
C GLY A 30 4.27 7.03 8.44
N GLY A 31 3.16 7.76 8.36
CA GLY A 31 2.26 8.01 9.49
C GLY A 31 1.26 6.86 9.68
N GLY A 32 1.44 6.07 10.74
CA GLY A 32 0.51 5.00 11.16
C GLY A 32 -0.27 5.35 12.41
N GLY A 33 -0.35 4.40 13.36
CA GLY A 33 -1.09 4.56 14.62
C GLY A 33 -2.61 4.48 14.42
N ARG A 34 -3.04 3.74 13.39
CA ARG A 34 -4.46 3.58 13.01
C ARG A 34 -4.90 2.14 13.24
N GLU A 35 -4.34 1.46 14.23
CA GLU A 35 -4.63 0.07 14.55
C GLU A 35 -6.08 -0.08 15.01
N MET A 36 -6.78 -1.07 14.44
CA MET A 36 -8.10 -1.48 14.91
C MET A 36 -8.19 -3.00 14.93
N VAL A 37 -8.66 -3.54 16.06
CA VAL A 37 -8.90 -4.98 16.25
C VAL A 37 -10.38 -5.29 16.05
N HIS A 38 -10.67 -6.25 15.18
CA HIS A 38 -12.02 -6.66 14.80
C HIS A 38 -12.29 -8.09 15.22
N GLN A 39 -13.44 -8.34 15.84
CA GLN A 39 -13.85 -9.69 16.22
C GLN A 39 -14.47 -10.42 15.03
N LEU A 40 -14.05 -11.66 14.82
CA LEU A 40 -14.50 -12.55 13.77
C LEU A 40 -15.57 -13.50 14.34
N PRO A 41 -16.62 -13.82 13.55
CA PRO A 41 -17.61 -14.80 13.98
C PRO A 41 -17.08 -16.24 13.97
N PHE A 42 -15.86 -16.47 13.49
CA PHE A 42 -15.19 -17.77 13.34
C PHE A 42 -13.78 -17.77 13.94
N ASP A 43 -13.17 -18.95 14.06
CA ASP A 43 -11.74 -19.10 14.35
C ASP A 43 -10.98 -19.09 13.01
N SER A 44 -10.09 -18.12 12.82
CA SER A 44 -9.35 -17.92 11.57
C SER A 44 -8.35 -19.03 11.25
N SER A 45 -8.10 -19.96 12.19
CA SER A 45 -7.23 -21.13 11.99
C SER A 45 -7.97 -22.41 11.57
N ASP A 46 -9.31 -22.42 11.63
CA ASP A 46 -10.11 -23.62 11.34
C ASP A 46 -10.38 -23.82 9.83
N GLY A 47 -10.16 -22.79 8.99
CA GLY A 47 -10.43 -22.88 7.56
C GLY A 47 -10.08 -21.63 6.76
N PHE A 48 -10.32 -21.69 5.45
CA PHE A 48 -10.11 -20.54 4.55
C PHE A 48 -11.27 -19.56 4.64
N HIS A 49 -10.94 -18.28 4.74
CA HIS A 49 -11.84 -17.14 4.64
C HIS A 49 -11.31 -16.15 3.61
N HIS A 50 -12.20 -15.35 3.02
CA HIS A 50 -11.82 -14.37 2.02
C HIS A 50 -11.55 -13.00 2.66
N TYR A 51 -10.28 -12.64 2.76
CA TYR A 51 -9.84 -11.32 3.21
C TYR A 51 -9.50 -10.46 2.00
N ALA A 52 -10.08 -9.27 1.93
CA ALA A 52 -9.87 -8.36 0.81
C ALA A 52 -9.71 -6.92 1.28
N VAL A 53 -8.81 -6.20 0.62
CA VAL A 53 -8.71 -4.74 0.68
C VAL A 53 -9.26 -4.19 -0.62
N ALA A 54 -10.31 -3.37 -0.54
CA ALA A 54 -10.75 -2.55 -1.66
C ALA A 54 -10.18 -1.14 -1.46
N TRP A 55 -9.25 -0.74 -2.31
CA TRP A 55 -8.55 0.55 -2.23
C TRP A 55 -8.83 1.38 -3.48
N SER A 56 -9.19 2.64 -3.25
CA SER A 56 -9.51 3.63 -4.28
C SER A 56 -9.04 5.02 -3.86
N ALA A 57 -9.21 6.01 -4.74
CA ALA A 57 -8.95 7.41 -4.44
C ALA A 57 -9.88 8.01 -3.37
N GLU A 58 -10.99 7.35 -3.06
CA GLU A 58 -12.05 7.85 -2.16
C GLU A 58 -12.11 7.10 -0.82
N ALA A 59 -11.80 5.80 -0.82
CA ALA A 59 -11.90 4.98 0.37
C ALA A 59 -10.99 3.74 0.34
N VAL A 60 -10.63 3.27 1.53
CA VAL A 60 -10.06 1.95 1.80
C VAL A 60 -11.06 1.15 2.62
N GLU A 61 -11.39 -0.05 2.16
CA GLU A 61 -12.26 -0.98 2.87
C GLU A 61 -11.56 -2.31 3.13
N TRP A 62 -11.63 -2.75 4.37
CA TRP A 62 -11.23 -4.09 4.78
C TRP A 62 -12.49 -4.95 4.82
N ARG A 63 -12.43 -6.08 4.11
CA ARG A 63 -13.55 -6.99 3.95
C ARG A 63 -13.17 -8.39 4.40
N VAL A 64 -14.11 -9.06 5.04
CA VAL A 64 -14.03 -10.46 5.46
C VAL A 64 -15.27 -11.18 4.95
N ASP A 65 -15.07 -12.21 4.13
CA ASP A 65 -16.14 -12.98 3.47
C ASP A 65 -17.15 -12.09 2.70
N GLY A 66 -16.67 -10.96 2.19
CA GLY A 66 -17.47 -9.97 1.44
C GLY A 66 -18.04 -8.83 2.29
N GLU A 67 -18.15 -9.02 3.60
CA GLU A 67 -18.66 -8.02 4.54
C GLU A 67 -17.60 -6.97 4.87
N VAL A 68 -17.96 -5.69 4.88
CA VAL A 68 -17.05 -4.60 5.28
C VAL A 68 -16.93 -4.57 6.79
N ILE A 69 -15.72 -4.79 7.31
CA ILE A 69 -15.43 -4.71 8.75
C ILE A 69 -14.81 -3.37 9.15
N ARG A 70 -14.16 -2.69 8.20
CA ARG A 70 -13.61 -1.34 8.37
C ARG A 70 -13.68 -0.60 7.06
N ARG A 71 -14.01 0.69 7.13
CA ARG A 71 -13.97 1.63 6.01
C ARG A 71 -13.34 2.92 6.49
N GLU A 72 -12.28 3.34 5.81
CA GLU A 72 -11.68 4.67 5.95
C GLU A 72 -12.03 5.46 4.70
N GLU A 73 -12.53 6.68 4.87
CA GLU A 73 -12.87 7.58 3.77
C GLU A 73 -11.84 8.70 3.68
N ARG A 74 -11.49 9.09 2.45
CA ARG A 74 -10.61 10.23 2.23
C ARG A 74 -11.27 11.50 2.76
N ARG A 75 -10.48 12.27 3.52
CA ARG A 75 -10.88 13.57 4.04
C ARG A 75 -9.97 14.65 3.47
N ASP A 76 -10.55 15.81 3.18
CA ASP A 76 -9.81 16.93 2.65
C ASP A 76 -8.68 17.36 3.60
N GLY A 77 -7.47 17.45 3.06
CA GLY A 77 -6.27 17.86 3.81
C GLY A 77 -5.61 16.75 4.63
N GLU A 78 -6.17 15.53 4.69
CA GLU A 78 -5.50 14.38 5.29
C GLU A 78 -4.69 13.61 4.23
N PRO A 79 -3.48 13.10 4.57
CA PRO A 79 -2.72 12.22 3.68
C PRO A 79 -3.53 10.99 3.28
N TRP A 80 -3.40 10.56 2.02
CA TRP A 80 -4.05 9.37 1.47
C TRP A 80 -3.05 8.41 0.82
N PRO A 81 -3.22 7.07 0.92
CA PRO A 81 -2.34 6.14 0.22
C PRO A 81 -2.56 6.24 -1.29
N GLU A 82 -1.58 6.79 -1.99
CA GLU A 82 -1.65 7.08 -3.43
C GLU A 82 -0.49 6.43 -4.20
N LYS A 83 0.53 5.93 -3.49
CA LYS A 83 1.70 5.30 -4.11
C LYS A 83 1.38 3.88 -4.59
N PRO A 84 1.92 3.43 -5.74
CA PRO A 84 1.84 2.03 -6.14
C PRO A 84 2.38 1.11 -5.03
N MET A 85 1.61 0.08 -4.68
CA MET A 85 1.95 -0.89 -3.63
C MET A 85 2.07 -2.30 -4.19
N TYR A 86 2.87 -3.13 -3.51
CA TYR A 86 2.94 -4.57 -3.75
C TYR A 86 2.12 -5.30 -2.69
N LEU A 87 1.55 -6.45 -3.06
CA LEU A 87 0.98 -7.38 -2.07
C LEU A 87 2.12 -8.17 -1.41
N TYR A 88 2.23 -8.05 -0.10
CA TYR A 88 3.12 -8.88 0.72
C TYR A 88 2.32 -9.81 1.62
N ALA A 89 2.87 -10.98 1.89
CA ALA A 89 2.35 -11.94 2.84
C ALA A 89 3.53 -12.57 3.58
N SER A 90 3.48 -12.58 4.91
CA SER A 90 4.56 -13.14 5.74
C SER A 90 3.99 -13.81 6.98
N LEU A 91 4.75 -14.76 7.52
CA LEU A 91 4.52 -15.37 8.83
C LEU A 91 5.82 -15.20 9.61
N TRP A 92 5.75 -14.57 10.78
CA TRP A 92 6.92 -14.25 11.58
C TRP A 92 6.59 -14.28 13.06
N ASP A 93 7.63 -14.40 13.89
CA ASP A 93 7.52 -14.39 15.34
C ASP A 93 7.63 -12.95 15.86
N ALA A 94 6.52 -12.45 16.40
CA ALA A 94 6.41 -11.12 16.99
C ALA A 94 6.46 -11.14 18.53
N SER A 95 6.84 -12.26 19.15
CA SER A 95 6.78 -12.41 20.62
C SER A 95 7.74 -11.49 21.40
N ASP A 96 8.76 -10.95 20.75
CA ASP A 96 9.63 -9.92 21.32
C ASP A 96 9.00 -8.51 21.27
N VAL A 97 7.95 -8.30 20.47
CA VAL A 97 7.24 -7.01 20.37
C VAL A 97 6.34 -6.85 21.58
N ASP A 98 6.51 -5.73 22.29
CA ASP A 98 5.79 -5.42 23.52
C ASP A 98 5.78 -6.57 24.55
N GLU A 99 6.89 -7.32 24.63
CA GLU A 99 7.03 -8.49 25.50
C GLU A 99 5.92 -9.55 25.29
N GLY A 100 5.44 -9.66 24.05
CA GLY A 100 4.38 -10.59 23.64
C GLY A 100 2.97 -10.16 24.05
N ARG A 101 2.78 -8.98 24.64
CA ARG A 101 1.44 -8.47 24.96
C ARG A 101 0.58 -8.28 23.72
N TRP A 102 1.19 -7.87 22.60
CA TRP A 102 0.48 -7.64 21.35
C TRP A 102 0.06 -8.95 20.68
N THR A 103 0.99 -9.89 20.46
CA THR A 103 0.74 -11.10 19.65
C THR A 103 0.62 -12.41 20.43
N GLY A 104 0.88 -12.39 21.72
CA GLY A 104 1.17 -13.57 22.52
C GLY A 104 2.64 -14.00 22.42
N THR A 105 3.01 -14.95 23.28
CA THR A 105 4.38 -15.47 23.36
C THR A 105 4.53 -16.74 22.53
N TYR A 106 5.60 -16.80 21.74
CA TYR A 106 6.02 -18.01 21.06
C TYR A 106 6.86 -18.90 22.01
N HIS A 107 6.51 -20.18 22.10
CA HIS A 107 7.19 -21.12 22.99
C HIS A 107 7.97 -22.22 22.25
N GLY A 108 7.88 -22.28 20.91
CA GLY A 108 8.61 -23.24 20.08
C GLY A 108 8.22 -24.71 20.24
N ARG A 109 7.14 -25.01 20.97
CA ARG A 109 6.72 -26.39 21.30
C ARG A 109 5.78 -27.01 20.27
N ASP A 110 5.04 -26.17 19.55
CA ASP A 110 3.98 -26.61 18.63
C ASP A 110 4.32 -26.33 17.15
N ALA A 111 5.61 -26.18 16.84
CA ALA A 111 6.09 -26.01 15.48
C ALA A 111 5.90 -27.30 14.64
N PRO A 112 5.68 -27.20 13.30
CA PRO A 112 5.67 -25.97 12.51
C PRO A 112 4.36 -25.18 12.59
N TYR A 113 4.48 -23.85 12.53
CA TYR A 113 3.34 -22.95 12.32
C TYR A 113 3.17 -22.72 10.83
N VAL A 114 1.97 -22.94 10.31
CA VAL A 114 1.69 -22.94 8.87
C VAL A 114 0.59 -21.94 8.58
N CYS A 115 0.88 -20.98 7.69
CA CYS A 115 -0.12 -20.12 7.06
C CYS A 115 -0.31 -20.56 5.61
N SER A 116 -1.55 -20.86 5.22
CA SER A 116 -1.88 -21.30 3.87
C SER A 116 -2.67 -20.23 3.14
N TYR A 117 -2.25 -19.92 1.90
CA TYR A 117 -2.94 -18.96 1.04
C TYR A 117 -3.55 -19.69 -0.14
N ARG A 118 -4.74 -19.25 -0.55
CA ARG A 118 -5.47 -19.78 -1.71
C ARG A 118 -6.16 -18.63 -2.44
N ASP A 119 -6.28 -18.74 -3.76
CA ASP A 119 -7.06 -17.82 -4.60
C ASP A 119 -6.63 -16.33 -4.48
N VAL A 120 -5.32 -16.08 -4.34
CA VAL A 120 -4.75 -14.73 -4.26
C VAL A 120 -4.96 -13.97 -5.58
N ARG A 121 -5.58 -12.79 -5.51
CA ARG A 121 -5.88 -11.93 -6.66
C ARG A 121 -5.49 -10.49 -6.37
N VAL A 122 -4.80 -9.86 -7.32
CA VAL A 122 -4.46 -8.43 -7.30
C VAL A 122 -4.96 -7.81 -8.60
N PRO A 123 -6.22 -7.33 -8.67
CA PRO A 123 -6.73 -6.69 -9.86
C PRO A 123 -6.06 -5.32 -10.04
N ALA A 124 -5.40 -5.12 -11.18
CA ALA A 124 -4.88 -3.80 -11.53
C ALA A 124 -6.04 -2.91 -12.00
N VAL A 125 -6.20 -1.75 -11.36
CA VAL A 125 -6.90 -0.63 -12.01
C VAL A 125 -5.89 -0.04 -12.99
N ALA A 126 -6.21 -0.05 -14.29
CA ALA A 126 -5.35 0.57 -15.29
C ALA A 126 -5.16 2.04 -14.90
N LEU A 127 -3.94 2.40 -14.49
CA LEU A 127 -3.55 3.80 -14.47
C LEU A 127 -3.73 4.28 -15.92
N SER A 128 -4.61 5.25 -16.16
CA SER A 128 -4.63 5.92 -17.45
C SER A 128 -3.23 6.44 -17.67
N ALA A 129 -2.52 5.90 -18.66
CA ALA A 129 -1.22 6.40 -19.06
C ALA A 129 -1.41 7.90 -19.32
N GLY A 130 -0.80 8.74 -18.48
CA GLY A 130 -0.71 10.16 -18.74
C GLY A 130 -0.04 10.32 -20.10
N GLU A 131 -0.63 11.15 -20.94
CA GLU A 131 -0.09 11.52 -22.25
C GLU A 131 1.36 11.97 -22.04
N GLU A 132 2.31 11.29 -22.70
CA GLU A 132 3.69 11.73 -22.75
C GLU A 132 3.71 13.09 -23.47
N GLU A 133 3.94 14.19 -22.75
CA GLU A 133 4.24 15.48 -23.37
C GLU A 133 5.57 15.35 -24.12
N GLU A 134 5.46 15.28 -25.45
CA GLU A 134 6.58 15.33 -26.38
C GLU A 134 7.25 16.70 -26.28
N TRP A 135 8.44 16.75 -25.66
CA TRP A 135 9.29 17.93 -25.66
C TRP A 135 9.77 18.22 -27.09
N GLN A 136 9.28 19.31 -27.69
CA GLN A 136 9.88 19.87 -28.91
C GLN A 136 11.16 20.61 -28.53
N ASP A 137 12.27 20.20 -29.14
CA ASP A 137 13.59 20.84 -29.02
C ASP A 137 13.69 21.98 -30.04
N ASP A 138 13.53 23.22 -29.55
CA ASP A 138 13.63 24.44 -30.34
C ASP A 138 15.09 24.92 -30.46
N THR A 139 16.01 24.05 -30.86
CA THR A 139 17.40 24.46 -31.15
C THR A 139 17.78 24.26 -32.62
N ASN A 140 17.10 25.00 -33.51
CA ASN A 140 17.69 25.32 -34.81
C ASN A 140 18.64 26.51 -34.67
N ALA A 141 19.86 26.23 -34.20
CA ALA A 141 21.00 27.12 -34.39
C ALA A 141 21.53 26.92 -35.82
N GLY A 142 21.37 27.93 -36.67
CA GLY A 142 21.93 27.95 -38.01
C GLY A 142 21.85 29.34 -38.64
N ASP A 143 22.99 30.04 -38.56
CA ASP A 143 23.57 31.02 -39.51
C ASP A 143 22.70 32.21 -40.00
N GLU A 144 23.12 33.48 -39.95
CA GLU A 144 24.29 34.03 -40.65
C GLU A 144 24.68 35.42 -40.11
N ALA A 145 25.95 35.74 -40.32
CA ALA A 145 26.65 36.94 -39.85
C ALA A 145 26.34 38.18 -40.69
N ASP A 146 26.20 39.30 -39.99
CA ASP A 146 26.05 40.64 -40.54
C ASP A 146 27.40 41.13 -41.10
N ALA A 147 27.48 41.37 -42.41
CA ALA A 147 28.62 42.00 -43.05
C ALA A 147 28.13 43.17 -43.91
N ALA A 148 28.13 44.37 -43.31
CA ALA A 148 27.90 45.63 -44.00
C ALA A 148 29.20 46.13 -44.66
N ALA A 149 29.17 46.37 -45.98
CA ALA A 149 30.04 47.33 -46.65
C ALA A 149 29.48 47.74 -48.02
N THR A 150 29.28 49.06 -48.21
CA THR A 150 29.60 49.86 -49.42
C THR A 150 28.79 49.60 -50.71
N THR A 151 28.23 50.54 -51.49
CA THR A 151 28.10 52.02 -51.52
C THR A 151 27.12 52.39 -52.65
N CYS A 152 26.48 53.55 -52.49
CA CYS A 152 26.10 54.61 -53.45
C CYS A 152 25.76 54.34 -54.95
N GLU A 153 24.56 54.84 -55.28
CA GLU A 153 24.18 55.73 -56.42
C GLU A 153 23.85 55.16 -57.82
N ASP A 154 22.66 55.63 -58.27
CA ASP A 154 21.98 55.75 -59.58
C ASP A 154 21.79 54.53 -60.51
#